data_AF-A0A536Z6H0-F1
#
_entry.id   AF-A0A536Z6H0-F1
#
_cell.length_a   1.000
_cell.length_b   1.000
_cell.length_c   1.000
_cell.angle_alpha   90.00
_cell.angle_beta   90.00
_cell.angle_gamma   90.00
#
_symmetry.space_group_name_H-M   'P 1'
#
loop_
_entity.id
_entity.type
_entity.pdbx_description
1 polymer ?
#
loop_
_entity_poly.entity_id
_entity_poly.type
_entity_poly.pdbx_seq_one_letter_code
_entity_poly.pdbx_strand_id
1 'polypeptide(L)'
;MQSLLCKSGKTRLIALSAATLAVLAFSAGSALAISQSGEQKDMKLVGHVDLQGRGAYQPNFIKYPDGRIIAFAGLHPSPNLNGVPAGAVKNPLNGNVAEPNGTMIIDITNPKNPVQKFHIPGSAGGTYTMVRLCLGSDLPAGTTGHVYMLRNVQGGSLA
;
A
#
# COMPACT_ATOMS: atom_id res chain seq x y z
N MET A 1 -77.17 30.83 -22.38
CA MET A 1 -77.15 29.93 -21.21
C MET A 1 -75.78 29.24 -21.21
N GLN A 2 -74.88 29.67 -20.31
CA GLN A 2 -74.48 28.93 -19.10
C GLN A 2 -73.67 27.66 -19.45
N SER A 3 -72.34 27.69 -19.29
CA SER A 3 -71.56 27.17 -18.12
C SER A 3 -71.01 25.77 -18.49
N LEU A 4 -69.87 25.20 -18.05
CA LEU A 4 -68.86 25.38 -17.00
C LEU A 4 -67.51 24.85 -17.58
N LEU A 5 -66.36 25.49 -17.32
CA LEU A 5 -65.42 25.20 -16.23
C LEU A 5 -64.72 23.82 -16.29
N CYS A 6 -63.40 23.81 -16.56
CA CYS A 6 -62.47 22.99 -15.76
C CYS A 6 -61.06 23.60 -15.79
N LYS A 7 -60.54 23.89 -14.60
CA LYS A 7 -59.21 24.44 -14.33
C LYS A 7 -58.45 23.36 -13.56
N SER A 8 -57.34 22.83 -14.10
CA SER A 8 -56.32 22.05 -13.38
C SER A 8 -55.16 21.78 -14.35
N GLY A 9 -53.88 21.90 -14.03
CA GLY A 9 -53.23 22.00 -12.74
C GLY A 9 -51.76 22.44 -12.85
N LYS A 10 -51.20 22.68 -11.67
CA LYS A 10 -49.79 22.97 -11.33
C LYS A 10 -48.90 21.86 -11.95
N THR A 11 -47.70 22.10 -12.48
CA THR A 11 -46.44 22.42 -11.79
C THR A 11 -45.34 22.55 -12.86
N ARG A 12 -44.60 23.66 -12.93
CA ARG A 12 -43.26 23.66 -13.57
C ARG A 12 -42.24 23.97 -12.49
N LEU A 13 -41.94 22.95 -11.69
CA LEU A 13 -40.81 22.98 -10.76
C LEU A 13 -39.56 22.53 -11.52
N ILE A 14 -38.64 23.48 -11.65
CA ILE A 14 -37.20 23.28 -11.46
C ILE A 14 -36.53 22.31 -12.46
N ALA A 15 -36.13 22.86 -13.61
CA ALA A 15 -34.97 22.37 -14.33
C ALA A 15 -33.74 23.17 -13.85
N LEU A 16 -33.27 22.90 -12.63
CA LEU A 16 -31.93 23.30 -12.21
C LEU A 16 -30.98 22.21 -12.67
N SER A 17 -30.35 22.52 -13.80
CA SER A 17 -29.39 21.76 -14.58
C SER A 17 -28.45 20.88 -13.76
N ALA A 18 -28.31 19.64 -14.19
CA ALA A 18 -27.39 18.59 -13.71
C ALA A 18 -25.88 18.96 -13.75
N ALA A 19 -25.52 20.21 -13.98
CA ALA A 19 -24.15 20.71 -14.05
C ALA A 19 -23.51 20.90 -12.66
N THR A 20 -24.30 21.00 -11.58
CA THR A 20 -23.77 21.14 -10.21
C THR A 20 -23.33 19.80 -9.58
N LEU A 21 -23.80 18.65 -10.09
CA LEU A 21 -23.39 17.34 -9.57
C LEU A 21 -22.01 16.88 -10.08
N ALA A 22 -21.51 17.43 -11.19
CA ALA A 22 -20.21 17.03 -11.75
C ALA A 22 -19.01 17.60 -10.98
N VAL A 23 -19.18 18.68 -10.20
CA VAL A 23 -18.08 19.32 -9.45
C VAL A 23 -17.76 18.55 -8.15
N LEU A 24 -18.69 17.76 -7.62
CA LEU A 24 -18.48 16.95 -6.41
C LEU A 24 -17.71 15.65 -6.64
N ALA A 25 -17.49 15.24 -7.90
CA ALA A 25 -16.79 13.99 -8.21
C ALA A 25 -15.26 14.12 -8.22
N PHE A 26 -14.70 15.34 -8.23
CA PHE A 26 -13.25 15.56 -8.35
C PHE A 26 -12.52 15.82 -7.02
N SER A 27 -13.24 15.82 -5.89
CA SER A 27 -12.68 16.04 -4.55
C SER A 27 -12.54 14.78 -3.70
N ALA A 28 -12.81 13.59 -4.26
CA ALA A 28 -12.63 12.29 -3.58
C ALA A 28 -11.15 11.82 -3.49
N GLY A 29 -10.21 12.76 -3.62
CA GLY A 29 -8.80 12.57 -3.27
C GLY A 29 -8.50 13.07 -1.85
N SER A 30 -9.44 12.96 -0.92
CA SER A 30 -9.11 13.05 0.50
C SER A 30 -8.21 11.88 0.83
N ALA A 31 -6.89 12.12 0.77
CA ALA A 31 -5.93 11.32 1.50
C ALA A 31 -6.49 11.16 2.91
N LEU A 32 -6.99 9.97 3.23
CA LEU A 32 -7.51 9.68 4.56
C LEU A 32 -6.41 10.10 5.53
N ALA A 33 -6.73 11.07 6.38
CA ALA A 33 -5.77 11.56 7.35
C ALA A 33 -5.27 10.33 8.12
N ILE A 34 -3.95 10.12 8.10
CA ILE A 34 -3.36 8.96 8.73
C ILE A 34 -3.70 9.05 10.22
N SER A 35 -4.56 8.14 10.68
CA SER A 35 -4.96 8.10 12.09
C SER A 35 -3.80 7.51 12.87
N GLN A 36 -3.02 8.38 13.50
CA GLN A 36 -1.93 7.98 14.38
C GLN A 36 -2.50 7.70 15.76
N SER A 37 -2.05 6.62 16.41
CA SER A 37 -2.43 6.34 17.79
C SER A 37 -1.89 7.45 18.71
N GLY A 38 -2.51 7.61 19.89
CA GLY A 38 -2.00 8.52 20.92
C GLY A 38 -0.65 8.12 21.50
N GLU A 39 -0.12 6.94 21.14
CA GLU A 39 1.21 6.46 21.52
C GLU A 39 2.31 7.09 20.66
N GLN A 40 2.43 8.42 20.72
CA GLN A 40 3.54 9.16 20.12
C GLN A 40 4.26 9.98 21.19
N LYS A 41 5.59 9.97 21.17
CA LYS A 41 6.45 10.93 21.90
C LYS A 41 7.56 11.36 20.96
N ASP A 42 7.68 12.67 20.72
CA ASP A 42 8.68 13.26 19.82
C ASP A 42 8.71 12.68 18.40
N MET A 43 7.57 12.18 17.92
CA MET A 43 7.43 11.58 16.60
C MET A 43 6.08 11.89 15.97
N LYS A 44 6.04 11.92 14.64
CA LYS A 44 4.84 12.11 13.83
C LYS A 44 4.85 11.11 12.67
N LEU A 45 3.74 10.42 12.48
CA LEU A 45 3.46 9.59 11.32
C LEU A 45 3.19 10.50 10.12
N VAL A 46 4.04 10.39 9.10
CA VAL A 46 4.03 11.28 7.93
C VAL A 46 3.52 10.60 6.65
N GLY A 47 3.50 9.26 6.62
CA GLY A 47 3.11 8.44 5.48
C GLY A 47 3.03 6.97 5.90
N HIS A 48 2.33 6.14 5.12
CA HIS A 48 2.31 4.69 5.32
C HIS A 48 2.02 3.95 4.00
N VAL A 49 2.32 2.65 3.98
CA VAL A 49 1.80 1.68 3.00
C VAL A 49 1.15 0.53 3.75
N ASP A 50 0.26 -0.21 3.11
CA ASP A 50 -0.51 -1.29 3.73
C ASP A 50 0.18 -2.66 3.68
N LEU A 51 1.33 -2.78 3.01
CA LEU A 51 2.04 -4.04 2.73
C LEU A 51 1.14 -5.11 2.07
N GLN A 52 0.10 -4.68 1.37
CA GLN A 52 -0.93 -5.54 0.79
C GLN A 52 -1.62 -6.42 1.85
N GLY A 53 -1.72 -5.93 3.09
CA GLY A 53 -2.29 -6.65 4.23
C GLY A 53 -1.36 -7.67 4.89
N ARG A 54 -0.09 -7.75 4.48
CA ARG A 54 0.89 -8.65 5.08
C ARG A 54 1.52 -8.03 6.33
N GLY A 55 1.87 -8.87 7.31
CA GLY A 55 2.56 -8.42 8.53
C GLY A 55 4.05 -8.23 8.28
N ALA A 56 4.68 -7.31 9.02
CA ALA A 56 6.12 -7.12 9.04
C ALA A 56 6.59 -6.73 10.45
N TYR A 57 7.79 -7.20 10.84
CA TYR A 57 8.40 -6.83 12.12
C TYR A 57 9.53 -5.81 11.96
N GLN A 58 10.51 -6.10 11.09
CA GLN A 58 11.76 -5.34 11.03
C GLN A 58 12.11 -4.92 9.59
N PRO A 59 11.52 -3.81 9.09
CA PRO A 59 11.98 -3.22 7.83
C PRO A 59 13.40 -2.66 7.99
N ASN A 60 14.24 -2.86 6.97
CA ASN A 60 15.53 -2.17 6.84
C ASN A 60 15.50 -1.29 5.59
N PHE A 61 16.45 -0.38 5.42
CA PHE A 61 16.50 0.49 4.25
C PHE A 61 17.92 0.70 3.74
N ILE A 62 18.03 1.06 2.48
CA ILE A 62 19.26 1.54 1.84
C ILE A 62 19.04 2.98 1.40
N LYS A 63 19.99 3.85 1.73
CA LYS A 63 20.14 5.16 1.10
C LYS A 63 21.11 5.01 -0.07
N TYR A 64 20.63 5.28 -1.27
CA TYR A 64 21.42 5.20 -2.50
C TYR A 64 22.25 6.47 -2.70
N PRO A 65 23.38 6.39 -3.44
CA PRO A 65 24.20 7.57 -3.76
C PRO A 65 23.45 8.68 -4.49
N ASP A 66 22.41 8.33 -5.25
CA ASP A 66 21.54 9.28 -5.98
C ASP A 66 20.44 9.92 -5.11
N GLY A 67 20.46 9.65 -3.80
CA GLY A 67 19.52 10.23 -2.84
C GLY A 67 18.23 9.44 -2.63
N ARG A 68 17.96 8.39 -3.42
CA ARG A 68 16.82 7.52 -3.16
C ARG A 68 16.96 6.78 -1.83
N ILE A 69 15.85 6.58 -1.13
CA ILE A 69 15.79 5.77 0.09
C ILE A 69 14.77 4.67 -0.12
N ILE A 70 15.22 3.42 -0.14
CA ILE A 70 14.36 2.26 -0.40
C ILE A 70 14.33 1.38 0.84
N ALA A 71 13.14 1.13 1.36
CA ALA A 71 12.90 0.18 2.43
C ALA A 71 12.61 -1.21 1.89
N PHE A 72 13.03 -2.22 2.65
CA PHE A 72 12.83 -3.64 2.41
C PHE A 72 12.15 -4.19 3.67
N ALA A 73 10.89 -4.57 3.54
CA ALA A 73 10.10 -5.12 4.63
C ALA A 73 9.99 -6.63 4.46
N GLY A 74 10.59 -7.36 5.39
CA GLY A 74 10.40 -8.80 5.50
C GLY A 74 8.99 -9.15 6.01
N LEU A 75 8.31 -10.08 5.32
CA LEU A 75 6.88 -10.32 5.52
C LEU A 75 6.60 -11.63 6.24
N HIS A 76 5.55 -11.62 7.08
CA HIS A 76 5.03 -12.79 7.77
C HIS A 76 3.49 -12.83 7.68
N PRO A 77 2.85 -13.99 7.92
CA PRO A 77 1.41 -14.08 8.03
C PRO A 77 0.90 -13.13 9.12
N SER A 78 -0.14 -12.37 8.82
CA SER A 78 -0.79 -11.49 9.79
C SER A 78 -2.16 -12.05 10.17
N PRO A 79 -2.28 -12.78 11.29
CA PRO A 79 -3.56 -13.33 11.72
C PRO A 79 -4.56 -12.26 12.19
N ASN A 80 -4.08 -11.04 12.50
CA ASN A 80 -4.88 -9.97 13.10
C ASN A 80 -5.42 -8.94 12.09
N LEU A 81 -5.16 -9.11 10.79
CA LEU A 81 -5.80 -8.36 9.70
C LEU A 81 -6.91 -9.22 9.10
N ASN A 82 -8.09 -9.25 9.74
CA ASN A 82 -9.35 -9.80 9.22
C ASN A 82 -9.22 -10.96 8.20
N GLY A 83 -8.52 -12.04 8.58
CA GLY A 83 -8.48 -13.27 7.79
C GLY A 83 -7.54 -13.28 6.58
N VAL A 84 -6.44 -12.51 6.55
CA VAL A 84 -5.37 -12.78 5.58
C VAL A 84 -4.88 -14.22 5.79
N PRO A 85 -5.08 -15.13 4.82
CA PRO A 85 -4.75 -16.53 5.01
C PRO A 85 -3.26 -16.68 5.33
N ALA A 86 -2.88 -17.73 6.06
CA ALA A 86 -1.49 -18.18 6.16
C ALA A 86 -0.88 -18.61 4.78
N GLY A 87 -1.58 -18.31 3.69
CA GLY A 87 -1.25 -18.65 2.31
C GLY A 87 -1.03 -17.41 1.45
N ALA A 88 -1.24 -17.58 0.15
CA ALA A 88 -0.91 -16.58 -0.84
C ALA A 88 -1.89 -15.40 -0.84
N VAL A 89 -1.36 -14.17 -0.94
CA VAL A 89 -2.14 -12.91 -1.03
C VAL A 89 -2.01 -12.36 -2.44
N LYS A 90 -3.11 -11.81 -2.97
CA LYS A 90 -3.12 -11.18 -4.30
C LYS A 90 -2.17 -9.97 -4.31
N ASN A 91 -1.26 -9.94 -5.27
CA ASN A 91 -0.31 -8.85 -5.44
C ASN A 91 -0.74 -7.91 -6.60
N PRO A 92 -1.23 -6.69 -6.31
CA PRO A 92 -1.61 -5.74 -7.35
C PRO A 92 -0.45 -5.29 -8.24
N LEU A 93 0.80 -5.42 -7.76
CA LEU A 93 2.01 -5.09 -8.53
C LEU A 93 2.34 -6.15 -9.59
N ASN A 94 1.69 -7.32 -9.54
CA ASN A 94 1.90 -8.42 -10.47
C ASN A 94 0.56 -8.99 -10.97
N GLY A 95 -0.31 -8.13 -11.50
CA GLY A 95 -1.57 -8.55 -12.12
C GLY A 95 -2.56 -9.25 -11.18
N ASN A 96 -2.46 -9.01 -9.86
CA ASN A 96 -3.26 -9.68 -8.82
C ASN A 96 -3.03 -11.19 -8.70
N VAL A 97 -1.88 -11.69 -9.16
CA VAL A 97 -1.45 -13.08 -8.90
C VAL A 97 -1.33 -13.29 -7.39
N ALA A 98 -1.82 -14.44 -6.91
CA ALA A 98 -1.69 -14.82 -5.50
C ALA A 98 -0.25 -15.28 -5.25
N GLU A 99 0.46 -14.58 -4.37
CA GLU A 99 1.86 -14.87 -4.05
C GLU A 99 2.03 -15.22 -2.56
N PRO A 100 2.95 -16.12 -2.17
CA PRO A 100 3.27 -16.37 -0.77
C PRO A 100 3.89 -15.13 -0.12
N ASN A 101 4.18 -15.18 1.19
CA ASN A 101 4.97 -14.13 1.82
C ASN A 101 6.39 -14.07 1.25
N GLY A 102 7.08 -12.97 1.52
CA GLY A 102 8.37 -12.67 0.93
C GLY A 102 8.92 -11.36 1.46
N THR A 103 9.44 -10.53 0.58
CA THR A 103 9.97 -9.21 0.94
C THR A 103 9.31 -8.14 0.08
N MET A 104 8.74 -7.12 0.72
CA MET A 104 8.19 -5.94 0.03
C MET A 104 9.28 -4.88 -0.11
N ILE A 105 9.43 -4.33 -1.31
CA ILE A 105 10.34 -3.22 -1.63
C ILE A 105 9.51 -1.95 -1.76
N ILE A 106 9.88 -0.92 -1.00
CA ILE A 106 9.10 0.30 -0.84
C ILE A 106 10.03 1.48 -1.09
N ASP A 107 9.66 2.36 -2.02
CA ASP A 107 10.32 3.65 -2.16
C ASP A 107 9.80 4.58 -1.07
N ILE A 108 10.68 4.98 -0.16
CA ILE A 108 10.39 5.89 0.95
C ILE A 108 11.15 7.21 0.81
N THR A 109 11.67 7.51 -0.39
CA THR A 109 12.42 8.75 -0.67
C THR A 109 11.59 9.99 -0.32
N ASN A 110 10.30 9.97 -0.65
CA ASN A 110 9.33 10.92 -0.12
C ASN A 110 8.55 10.27 1.03
N PRO A 111 8.84 10.61 2.30
CA PRO A 111 8.19 9.98 3.44
C PRO A 111 6.69 10.31 3.53
N LYS A 112 6.21 11.36 2.85
CA LYS A 112 4.78 11.70 2.77
C LYS A 112 4.01 10.89 1.72
N ASN A 113 4.73 10.22 0.82
CA ASN A 113 4.14 9.40 -0.25
C ASN A 113 5.01 8.15 -0.48
N PRO A 114 5.09 7.23 0.50
CA PRO A 114 5.80 5.98 0.31
C PRO A 114 5.07 5.11 -0.73
N VAL A 115 5.81 4.43 -1.61
CA VAL A 115 5.24 3.66 -2.72
C VAL A 115 5.78 2.23 -2.72
N GLN A 116 4.91 1.23 -2.63
CA GLN A 116 5.29 -0.17 -2.84
C GLN A 116 5.70 -0.37 -4.30
N LYS A 117 6.95 -0.75 -4.53
CA LYS A 117 7.54 -0.85 -5.87
C LYS A 117 7.55 -2.27 -6.39
N PHE A 118 7.83 -3.24 -5.53
CA PHE A 118 7.99 -4.62 -5.93
C PHE A 118 7.83 -5.56 -4.74
N HIS A 119 7.40 -6.79 -5.01
CA HIS A 119 7.35 -7.85 -4.02
C HIS A 119 8.20 -9.02 -4.52
N ILE A 120 9.16 -9.46 -3.73
CA ILE A 120 9.96 -10.64 -4.03
C ILE A 120 9.31 -11.81 -3.28
N PRO A 121 8.58 -12.70 -3.97
CA PRO A 121 7.92 -13.82 -3.31
C PRO A 121 8.96 -14.77 -2.70
N GLY A 122 8.52 -15.51 -1.69
CA GLY A 122 9.24 -16.58 -1.05
C GLY A 122 8.70 -17.97 -1.40
N SER A 123 9.05 -18.95 -0.58
CA SER A 123 8.46 -20.28 -0.59
C SER A 123 7.08 -20.28 0.08
N ALA A 124 6.23 -21.22 -0.34
CA ALA A 124 4.92 -21.40 0.25
C ALA A 124 5.03 -21.73 1.75
N GLY A 125 4.24 -21.03 2.58
CA GLY A 125 4.27 -21.17 4.04
C GLY A 125 5.51 -20.59 4.72
N GLY A 126 6.48 -20.07 3.97
CA GLY A 126 7.67 -19.44 4.51
C GLY A 126 7.38 -18.06 5.11
N THR A 127 8.10 -17.73 6.17
CA THR A 127 8.08 -16.40 6.79
C THR A 127 9.46 -15.76 6.65
N TYR A 128 9.47 -14.46 6.36
CA TYR A 128 10.66 -13.69 5.97
C TYR A 128 10.82 -12.52 6.93
N THR A 129 10.84 -12.78 8.23
CA THR A 129 10.75 -11.74 9.27
C THR A 129 11.95 -10.80 9.35
N MET A 130 13.08 -11.15 8.73
CA MET A 130 14.33 -10.40 8.77
C MET A 130 14.94 -10.25 7.39
N VAL A 131 15.47 -9.05 7.13
CA VAL A 131 16.30 -8.76 5.96
C VAL A 131 17.56 -8.02 6.41
N ARG A 132 18.71 -8.34 5.82
CA ARG A 132 19.96 -7.58 5.98
C ARG A 132 20.45 -7.17 4.60
N LEU A 133 20.94 -5.94 4.48
CA LEU A 133 21.18 -5.29 3.20
C LEU A 133 22.57 -4.67 3.18
N CYS A 134 23.25 -4.78 2.04
CA CYS A 134 24.45 -4.01 1.73
C CYS A 134 24.38 -3.50 0.29
N LEU A 135 24.89 -2.31 0.01
CA LEU A 135 25.18 -1.93 -1.36
C LEU A 135 26.35 -2.78 -1.88
N GLY A 136 26.33 -3.11 -3.16
CA GLY A 136 27.45 -3.80 -3.80
C GLY A 136 28.74 -2.97 -3.76
N SER A 137 28.64 -1.64 -3.72
CA SER A 137 29.80 -0.76 -3.52
C SER A 137 30.46 -0.88 -2.15
N ASP A 138 29.75 -1.41 -1.15
CA ASP A 138 30.24 -1.54 0.22
C ASP A 138 30.90 -2.91 0.46
N LEU A 139 30.81 -3.83 -0.50
CA LEU A 139 31.31 -5.19 -0.40
C LEU A 139 32.63 -5.36 -1.17
N PRO A 140 33.65 -6.08 -0.62
CA PRO A 140 34.95 -6.25 -1.28
C PRO A 140 34.91 -6.83 -2.70
N ALA A 141 33.90 -7.66 -2.99
CA ALA A 141 33.66 -8.27 -4.31
C ALA A 141 32.23 -8.00 -4.81
N GLY A 142 31.59 -6.94 -4.32
CA GLY A 142 30.25 -6.57 -4.74
C GLY A 142 30.26 -5.87 -6.10
N THR A 143 29.14 -5.98 -6.83
CA THR A 143 28.96 -5.24 -8.08
C THR A 143 28.31 -3.89 -7.80
N THR A 144 28.93 -2.79 -8.22
CA THR A 144 28.36 -1.43 -8.12
C THR A 144 26.97 -1.39 -8.76
N GLY A 145 26.07 -0.61 -8.15
CA GLY A 145 24.68 -0.49 -8.61
C GLY A 145 23.76 -1.64 -8.18
N HIS A 146 24.28 -2.68 -7.55
CA HIS A 146 23.48 -3.80 -7.02
C HIS A 146 23.25 -3.65 -5.51
N VAL A 147 22.18 -4.28 -5.02
CA VAL A 147 21.92 -4.46 -3.59
C VAL A 147 21.99 -5.95 -3.29
N TYR A 148 22.79 -6.31 -2.30
CA TYR A 148 22.86 -7.66 -1.78
C TYR A 148 21.94 -7.76 -0.57
N MET A 149 20.99 -8.68 -0.63
CA MET A 149 19.98 -8.86 0.40
C MET A 149 20.04 -10.28 0.94
N LEU A 150 20.36 -10.41 2.22
CA LEU A 150 20.20 -11.65 2.96
C LEU A 150 18.79 -11.70 3.55
N ARG A 151 18.09 -12.80 3.32
CA ARG A 151 16.72 -13.04 3.81
C ARG A 151 16.74 -14.28 4.68
N ASN A 152 16.06 -14.24 5.82
CA ASN A 152 15.76 -15.48 6.53
C ASN A 152 14.56 -16.17 5.88
N VAL A 153 14.47 -17.49 6.09
CA VAL A 153 13.26 -18.26 5.84
C VAL A 153 12.99 -19.05 7.11
N GLN A 154 11.86 -18.79 7.76
CA GLN A 154 11.39 -19.61 8.87
C GLN A 154 10.11 -20.31 8.45
N GLY A 155 10.12 -21.65 8.54
CA GLY A 155 9.04 -22.51 8.08
C GLY A 155 8.93 -22.57 6.54
N GLY A 156 7.87 -23.22 6.07
CA GLY A 156 7.61 -23.46 4.66
C GLY A 156 8.20 -24.78 4.15
N SER A 157 7.64 -25.27 3.04
CA SER A 157 8.26 -26.38 2.31
C SER A 157 9.50 -25.85 1.62
N LEU A 158 10.67 -26.38 1.97
CA LEU A 158 11.81 -26.34 1.07
C LEU A 158 11.39 -27.13 -0.18
N ALA A 159 11.28 -26.43 -1.30
CA ALA A 159 11.30 -27.11 -2.59
C ALA A 159 12.74 -27.57 -2.86
#